data_AF-A0A497LST0-F1
#
_entry.id   AF-A0A497LST0-F1
#
_cell.length_a   1.000
_cell.length_b   1.000
_cell.length_c   1.000
_cell.angle_alpha   90.00
_cell.angle_beta   90.00
_cell.angle_gamma   90.00
#
_symmetry.space_group_name_H-M   'P 1'
#
loop_
_entity.id
_entity.type
_entity.pdbx_description
1 polymer ?
#
loop_
_entity_poly.entity_id
_entity_poly.type
_entity_poly.pdbx_seq_one_letter_code
_entity_poly.pdbx_strand_id
1 'polypeptide(L)'
;MREFYYGFRQAQELKTKQAEELDWRLGKTIEEVKRLLDAAERYYREGNLAACCAAIYWAHAEYYRALGLREAMYALGFTTPAQMWSGTFDVLIDRIRKVYERYGCWRRWNPWFVWH
;
A
#
# COMPACT_ATOMS: atom_id res chain seq x y z
N MET A 1 -8.67 40.55 -16.32
CA MET A 1 -8.32 39.32 -17.08
C MET A 1 -6.98 38.71 -16.68
N ARG A 2 -5.85 39.45 -16.57
CA ARG A 2 -4.54 38.88 -16.15
C ARG A 2 -4.56 38.20 -14.77
N GLU A 3 -5.18 38.80 -13.77
CA GLU A 3 -5.22 38.27 -12.40
C GLU A 3 -5.93 36.90 -12.29
N PHE A 4 -6.94 36.66 -13.14
CA PHE A 4 -7.67 35.39 -13.18
C PHE A 4 -6.78 34.24 -13.69
N TYR A 5 -5.93 34.50 -14.70
CA TYR A 5 -4.97 33.51 -15.21
C TYR A 5 -3.86 33.17 -14.20
N TYR A 6 -3.40 34.13 -13.41
CA TYR A 6 -2.42 33.88 -12.35
C TYR A 6 -3.00 33.01 -11.24
N GLY A 7 -4.24 33.27 -10.80
CA GLY A 7 -4.91 32.44 -9.80
C GLY A 7 -5.16 31.01 -10.30
N PHE A 8 -5.56 30.85 -11.57
CA PHE A 8 -5.76 29.53 -12.17
C PHE A 8 -4.45 28.72 -12.26
N ARG A 9 -3.34 29.37 -12.65
CA ARG A 9 -2.02 28.73 -12.72
C ARG A 9 -1.51 28.30 -11.34
N GLN A 10 -1.65 29.13 -10.32
CA GLN A 10 -1.25 28.79 -8.95
C GLN A 10 -2.08 27.63 -8.37
N ALA A 11 -3.39 27.62 -8.63
CA ALA A 11 -4.27 26.53 -8.21
C ALA A 11 -3.89 25.20 -8.89
N GLN A 12 -3.50 25.24 -10.17
CA GLN A 12 -3.04 24.07 -10.90
C GLN A 12 -1.68 23.57 -10.38
N GLU A 13 -0.72 24.46 -10.11
CA GLU A 13 0.58 24.11 -9.53
C GLU A 13 0.45 23.49 -8.13
N LEU A 14 -0.45 24.02 -7.29
CA LEU A 14 -0.74 23.43 -5.97
C LEU A 14 -1.34 22.02 -6.09
N LYS A 15 -2.29 21.85 -7.01
CA LYS A 15 -2.95 20.57 -7.28
C LYS A 15 -1.95 19.51 -7.78
N THR A 16 -1.01 19.90 -8.65
CA THR A 16 0.07 19.02 -9.11
C THR A 16 0.99 18.60 -7.96
N LYS A 17 1.44 19.55 -7.12
CA LYS A 17 2.30 19.24 -5.96
C LYS A 17 1.64 18.29 -4.98
N GLN A 18 0.34 18.45 -4.73
CA GLN A 18 -0.42 17.54 -3.87
C GLN A 18 -0.49 16.11 -4.44
N ALA A 19 -0.66 15.98 -5.76
CA ALA A 19 -0.66 14.68 -6.42
C ALA A 19 0.72 14.01 -6.31
N GLU A 20 1.80 14.75 -6.56
CA GLU A 20 3.18 14.27 -6.46
C GLU A 20 3.54 13.82 -5.04
N GLU A 21 3.15 14.58 -4.02
CA GLU A 21 3.40 14.23 -2.61
C GLU A 21 2.66 12.95 -2.21
N LEU A 22 1.39 12.80 -2.61
CA LEU A 22 0.61 11.59 -2.33
C LEU A 22 1.18 10.38 -3.06
N ASP A 23 1.58 10.53 -4.32
CA ASP A 23 2.22 9.49 -5.12
C ASP A 23 3.54 9.05 -4.49
N TRP A 24 4.38 9.99 -4.06
CA TRP A 24 5.63 9.71 -3.38
C TRP A 24 5.42 8.95 -2.05
N ARG A 25 4.46 9.41 -1.23
CA ARG A 25 4.11 8.73 0.05
C ARG A 25 3.56 7.33 -0.19
N LEU A 26 2.74 7.16 -1.22
CA LEU A 26 2.21 5.86 -1.62
C LEU A 26 3.34 4.93 -2.04
N GLY A 27 4.25 5.40 -2.91
CA GLY A 27 5.44 4.66 -3.31
C GLY A 27 6.30 4.22 -2.13
N LYS A 28 6.58 5.12 -1.17
CA LYS A 28 7.32 4.77 0.06
C LYS A 28 6.62 3.69 0.89
N THR A 29 5.29 3.76 0.99
CA THR A 29 4.50 2.76 1.72
C THR A 29 4.55 1.40 1.03
N ILE A 30 4.47 1.39 -0.30
CA ILE A 30 4.56 0.16 -1.11
C ILE A 30 5.93 -0.50 -0.97
N GLU A 31 7.01 0.27 -1.01
CA GLU A 31 8.35 -0.26 -0.78
C GLU A 31 8.50 -0.88 0.61
N GLU A 32 7.87 -0.30 1.62
CA GLU A 32 7.86 -0.86 2.96
C GLU A 32 7.10 -2.20 3.03
N VAL A 33 5.94 -2.31 2.36
CA VAL A 33 5.22 -3.58 2.24
C VAL A 33 6.11 -4.66 1.60
N LYS A 34 6.79 -4.33 0.50
CA LYS A 34 7.70 -5.26 -0.19
C LYS A 34 8.83 -5.72 0.74
N ARG A 35 9.47 -4.78 1.44
CA ARG A 35 10.55 -5.07 2.41
C ARG A 35 10.09 -6.02 3.51
N LEU A 36 8.88 -5.82 4.04
CA LEU A 36 8.31 -6.67 5.09
C LEU A 36 7.98 -8.07 4.56
N LEU A 37 7.48 -8.19 3.32
CA LEU A 37 7.25 -9.48 2.66
C LEU A 37 8.55 -10.24 2.40
N ASP A 38 9.60 -9.56 1.95
CA ASP A 38 10.92 -10.15 1.76
C ASP A 38 11.51 -10.64 3.10
N ALA A 39 11.34 -9.84 4.16
CA ALA A 39 11.75 -10.22 5.51
C ALA A 39 10.98 -11.44 6.02
N ALA A 40 9.67 -11.52 5.78
CA ALA A 40 8.84 -12.66 6.14
C ALA A 40 9.35 -13.96 5.49
N GLU A 41 9.63 -13.91 4.18
CA GLU A 41 10.19 -15.05 3.46
C GLU A 41 11.56 -15.47 4.01
N ARG A 42 12.41 -14.50 4.36
CA ARG A 42 13.71 -14.77 4.98
C ARG A 42 13.54 -15.48 6.33
N TYR A 43 12.74 -14.93 7.24
CA TYR A 43 12.50 -15.53 8.55
C TYR A 43 11.90 -16.93 8.45
N TYR A 44 11.06 -17.18 7.45
CA TYR A 44 10.56 -18.52 7.18
C TYR A 44 11.68 -19.50 6.81
N ARG A 45 12.58 -19.13 5.91
CA ARG A 45 13.73 -19.98 5.52
C ARG A 45 14.65 -20.27 6.70
N GLU A 46 14.77 -19.32 7.63
CA GLU A 46 15.52 -19.46 8.88
C GLU A 46 14.79 -20.30 9.95
N GLY A 47 13.53 -20.70 9.71
CA GLY A 47 12.71 -21.42 10.69
C GLY A 47 12.15 -20.54 11.82
N ASN A 48 12.35 -19.21 11.76
CA ASN A 48 11.84 -18.26 12.74
C ASN A 48 10.38 -17.87 12.43
N LEU A 49 9.46 -18.77 12.76
CA LEU A 49 8.04 -18.61 12.44
C LEU A 49 7.39 -17.40 13.15
N ALA A 50 7.85 -17.03 14.35
CA ALA A 50 7.31 -15.88 15.08
C ALA A 50 7.65 -14.56 14.37
N ALA A 51 8.91 -14.37 13.97
CA ALA A 51 9.33 -13.19 13.22
C ALA A 51 8.68 -13.15 11.82
N CYS A 52 8.52 -14.31 11.17
CA CYS A 52 7.77 -14.43 9.93
C CYS A 52 6.34 -13.91 10.10
N CYS A 53 5.57 -14.44 11.05
CA CYS A 53 4.19 -14.01 11.30
C CYS A 53 4.09 -12.51 11.59
N ALA A 54 4.99 -11.98 12.42
CA ALA A 54 5.04 -10.55 12.72
C ALA A 54 5.29 -9.72 11.46
N ALA A 55 6.27 -10.08 10.63
CA ALA A 55 6.59 -9.36 9.40
C ALA A 55 5.40 -9.33 8.42
N ILE A 56 4.66 -10.44 8.29
CA ILE A 56 3.48 -10.51 7.42
C ILE A 56 2.35 -9.63 7.95
N TYR A 57 2.11 -9.66 9.27
CA TYR A 57 1.11 -8.80 9.90
C TYR A 57 1.40 -7.32 9.65
N TRP A 58 2.67 -6.90 9.82
CA TRP A 58 3.07 -5.53 9.52
C TRP A 58 2.96 -5.21 8.02
N ALA A 59 3.32 -6.13 7.13
CA ALA A 59 3.16 -5.94 5.68
C ALA A 59 1.68 -5.71 5.31
N HIS A 60 0.78 -6.45 5.96
CA HIS A 60 -0.66 -6.31 5.73
C HIS A 60 -1.21 -4.98 6.25
N ALA A 61 -0.76 -4.54 7.43
CA ALA A 61 -1.11 -3.22 7.96
C ALA A 61 -0.64 -2.08 7.04
N GLU A 62 0.60 -2.13 6.58
CA GLU A 62 1.16 -1.15 5.64
C GLU A 62 0.45 -1.19 4.28
N TYR A 63 0.02 -2.36 3.82
CA TYR A 63 -0.79 -2.51 2.61
C TYR A 63 -2.12 -1.73 2.73
N TYR A 64 -2.84 -1.86 3.86
CA TYR A 64 -4.07 -1.09 4.06
C TYR A 64 -3.81 0.41 4.21
N ARG A 65 -2.66 0.79 4.80
CA ARG A 65 -2.23 2.19 4.83
C ARG A 65 -2.00 2.74 3.41
N ALA A 66 -1.36 1.95 2.54
CA ALA A 66 -1.20 2.28 1.13
C ALA A 66 -2.56 2.40 0.43
N LEU A 67 -3.48 1.47 0.71
CA LEU A 67 -4.81 1.47 0.10
C LEU A 67 -5.55 2.77 0.46
N GLY A 68 -5.50 3.19 1.72
CA GLY A 68 -6.07 4.46 2.17
C GLY A 68 -5.49 5.68 1.46
N LEU A 69 -4.18 5.70 1.19
CA LEU A 69 -3.56 6.78 0.41
C LEU A 69 -4.08 6.80 -1.03
N ARG A 70 -4.23 5.63 -1.65
CA ARG A 70 -4.78 5.51 -3.01
C ARG A 70 -6.24 5.95 -3.06
N GLU A 71 -7.07 5.58 -2.09
CA GLU A 71 -8.46 6.03 -1.98
C GLU A 71 -8.55 7.55 -1.76
N ALA A 72 -7.63 8.13 -0.97
CA ALA A 72 -7.54 9.57 -0.81
C ALA A 72 -7.19 10.27 -2.14
N MET A 73 -6.33 9.68 -2.97
CA MET A 73 -6.03 10.19 -4.31
C MET A 73 -7.28 10.18 -5.21
N TYR A 74 -8.08 9.11 -5.18
CA TYR A 74 -9.36 9.09 -5.89
C TYR A 74 -10.32 10.17 -5.40
N ALA A 75 -10.46 10.34 -4.09
CA ALA A 75 -11.34 11.36 -3.50
C ALA A 75 -10.94 12.81 -3.89
N LEU A 76 -9.64 13.06 -4.08
CA LEU A 76 -9.11 14.35 -4.54
C LEU A 76 -9.14 14.53 -6.08
N GLY A 77 -9.65 13.54 -6.81
CA GLY A 77 -9.74 13.56 -8.27
C GLY A 77 -8.43 13.25 -8.99
N PHE A 78 -7.44 12.68 -8.31
CA PHE A 78 -6.17 12.22 -8.89
C PHE A 78 -6.31 10.79 -9.42
N THR A 79 -7.19 10.60 -10.41
CA THR A 79 -7.55 9.26 -10.91
C THR A 79 -6.38 8.56 -11.61
N THR A 80 -5.69 9.23 -12.53
CA THR A 80 -4.58 8.62 -13.29
C THR A 80 -3.44 8.13 -12.38
N PRO A 81 -2.89 8.95 -11.46
CA PRO A 81 -1.85 8.49 -10.55
C PRO A 81 -2.33 7.34 -9.66
N ALA A 82 -3.57 7.39 -9.13
CA ALA A 82 -4.12 6.29 -8.33
C ALA A 82 -4.24 4.97 -9.12
N GLN A 83 -4.61 5.04 -10.40
CA GLN A 83 -4.81 3.89 -11.28
C GLN A 83 -3.49 3.20 -11.68
N MET A 84 -2.39 3.96 -11.78
CA MET A 84 -1.05 3.41 -12.07
C MET A 84 -0.60 2.39 -11.01
N TRP A 85 -1.09 2.52 -9.77
CA TRP A 85 -0.74 1.61 -8.69
C TRP A 85 -1.61 0.36 -8.60
N SER A 86 -2.78 0.31 -9.26
CA SER A 86 -3.75 -0.79 -9.10
C SER A 86 -3.13 -2.17 -9.34
N GLY A 87 -2.37 -2.34 -10.42
CA GLY A 87 -1.68 -3.62 -10.68
C GLY A 87 -0.64 -3.99 -9.61
N THR A 88 -0.03 -2.99 -8.97
CA THR A 88 0.88 -3.23 -7.83
C THR A 88 0.12 -3.73 -6.61
N PHE A 89 -1.06 -3.16 -6.32
CA PHE A 89 -1.91 -3.62 -5.21
C PHE A 89 -2.36 -5.07 -5.39
N ASP A 90 -2.75 -5.45 -6.61
CA ASP A 90 -3.16 -6.82 -6.93
C ASP A 90 -2.02 -7.82 -6.68
N VAL A 91 -0.80 -7.48 -7.09
CA VAL A 91 0.39 -8.30 -6.85
C VAL A 91 0.73 -8.40 -5.36
N LEU A 92 0.64 -7.29 -4.62
CA LEU A 92 0.96 -7.26 -3.19
C LEU A 92 -0.02 -8.09 -2.36
N ILE A 93 -1.33 -7.95 -2.60
CA ILE A 93 -2.33 -8.71 -1.85
C ILE A 93 -2.26 -10.21 -2.17
N ASP A 94 -2.01 -10.57 -3.42
CA ASP A 94 -1.78 -11.97 -3.80
C ASP A 94 -0.53 -12.54 -3.12
N ARG A 95 0.56 -11.75 -3.04
CA ARG A 95 1.78 -12.15 -2.33
C ARG A 95 1.55 -12.32 -0.83
N ILE A 96 0.86 -11.37 -0.18
CA ILE A 96 0.45 -11.46 1.23
C ILE A 96 -0.37 -12.74 1.46
N ARG A 97 -1.37 -13.00 0.61
CA ARG A 97 -2.21 -14.21 0.69
C ARG A 97 -1.39 -15.49 0.56
N LYS A 98 -0.53 -15.61 -0.46
CA LYS A 98 0.31 -16.80 -0.69
C LYS A 98 1.22 -17.10 0.49
N VAL A 99 1.78 -16.04 1.07
CA VAL A 99 2.61 -16.10 2.29
C VAL A 99 1.77 -16.63 3.46
N TYR A 100 0.58 -16.07 3.68
CA TYR A 100 -0.35 -16.56 4.71
C TYR A 100 -0.79 -18.02 4.54
N GLU A 101 -1.11 -18.44 3.31
CA GLU A 101 -1.49 -19.81 2.97
C GLU A 101 -0.34 -20.80 3.18
N ARG A 102 0.87 -20.44 2.72
CA ARG A 102 2.06 -21.28 2.83
C ARG A 102 2.48 -21.53 4.28
N TYR A 103 2.23 -20.57 5.17
CA TYR A 103 2.74 -20.59 6.54
C TYR A 103 1.69 -20.96 7.60
N GLY A 104 0.43 -21.16 7.20
CA GLY A 104 -0.66 -21.56 8.10
C GLY A 104 -1.00 -20.55 9.20
N CYS A 105 -0.33 -19.40 9.22
CA CYS A 105 -0.49 -18.34 10.22
C CYS A 105 -1.81 -17.59 10.09
N TRP A 106 -2.44 -17.63 8.91
CA TRP A 106 -3.73 -17.01 8.62
C TRP A 106 -4.84 -17.43 9.59
N ARG A 107 -4.97 -18.74 9.86
CA ARG A 107 -6.06 -19.26 10.71
C ARG A 107 -5.88 -19.00 12.19
N ARG A 108 -4.63 -18.82 12.65
CA ARG A 108 -4.30 -18.75 14.07
C ARG A 108 -4.32 -17.32 14.62
N TRP A 109 -4.10 -16.32 13.75
CA TRP A 109 -3.93 -14.92 14.15
C TRP A 109 -4.98 -13.98 13.56
N ASN A 110 -5.86 -14.46 12.67
CA ASN A 110 -6.93 -13.64 12.10
C ASN A 110 -8.32 -14.29 12.25
N PRO A 111 -8.91 -14.28 13.48
CA PRO A 111 -10.23 -14.86 13.73
C PRO A 111 -11.37 -14.16 12.96
N TRP A 112 -11.13 -12.96 12.43
CA TRP A 112 -12.10 -12.17 11.67
C TRP A 112 -12.31 -12.65 10.22
N PHE A 113 -11.44 -13.51 9.69
CA PHE A 113 -11.51 -14.02 8.31
C PHE A 113 -12.09 -15.45 8.18
N VAL A 114 -12.61 -16.02 9.28
CA VAL A 114 -13.19 -17.39 9.30
C VAL A 114 -14.65 -17.42 8.84
N TRP A 115 -15.26 -16.27 8.50
CA TRP A 115 -16.72 -16.15 8.30
C TRP A 115 -17.17 -15.53 6.97
N HIS A 116 -16.33 -15.54 5.92
CA HIS A 116 -16.73 -15.14 4.56
C HIS A 116 -16.28 -16.15 3.50
#